data_AF-A0AA43ZUH1-F1
#
_entry.id   AF-A0AA43ZUH1-F1
#
_cell.length_a   1.000
_cell.length_b   1.000
_cell.length_c   1.000
_cell.angle_alpha   90.00
_cell.angle_beta   90.00
_cell.angle_gamma   90.00
#
_symmetry.space_group_name_H-M   'P 1'
#
loop_
_entity.id
_entity.type
_entity.pdbx_description
1 polymer ?
#
loop_
_entity_poly.entity_id
_entity_poly.type
_entity_poly.pdbx_seq_one_letter_code
_entity_poly.pdbx_strand_id
1 'polypeptide(L)'
;CISEGLSSGVITLPGIKTPDNKIHLVDGVTISANDVHEAGKAMGAIRAGHRTLMYEVGLSDADVKTMYMAGASGTYVDPIKAQYCGMIPRVLDEVYQLGNTSLMMAHDLLKSDGALDMMQDVANSISANHIMFAGNQKFEDMYVLELAYWDEGMPYDMYNELMVASGFPPLPEIVHPKICKRIVKSDIPEVGAGIHTLDPVGMIMTGIFDGCTGCRKCQRGCPEKALTVADTPDGAHMINVRSDLCLGTACKACEFNCPEKVYSFTDLKVQYKL
;
A
#
# COMPACT_ATOMS: atom_id res chain seq x y z
N CYS A 1 -17.78 -13.71 6.98
CA CYS A 1 -19.24 -13.51 7.02
C CYS A 1 -19.93 -14.09 5.80
N ILE A 2 -19.61 -13.67 4.57
CA ILE A 2 -20.34 -14.10 3.36
C ILE A 2 -20.32 -15.62 3.15
N SER A 3 -19.14 -16.25 3.18
CA SER A 3 -19.01 -17.71 3.05
C SER A 3 -19.88 -18.49 4.06
N GLU A 4 -19.85 -18.08 5.34
CA GLU A 4 -20.69 -18.70 6.39
C GLU A 4 -22.18 -18.41 6.22
N GLY A 5 -22.51 -17.20 5.75
CA GLY A 5 -23.89 -16.82 5.46
C GLY A 5 -24.47 -17.67 4.33
N LEU A 6 -23.69 -17.92 3.28
CA LEU A 6 -24.07 -18.80 2.17
C LEU A 6 -24.21 -20.26 2.64
N SER A 7 -23.24 -20.78 3.40
CA SER A 7 -23.24 -22.18 3.85
C SER A 7 -24.37 -22.48 4.83
N SER A 8 -24.71 -21.53 5.71
CA SER A 8 -25.83 -21.65 6.66
C SER A 8 -27.20 -21.40 6.02
N GLY A 9 -27.24 -20.87 4.79
CA GLY A 9 -28.47 -20.48 4.10
C GLY A 9 -29.07 -19.15 4.58
N VAL A 10 -28.43 -18.45 5.52
CA VAL A 10 -28.81 -17.09 5.95
C VAL A 10 -28.68 -16.11 4.79
N ILE A 11 -27.65 -16.28 3.95
CA ILE A 11 -27.55 -15.62 2.66
C ILE A 11 -28.07 -16.60 1.62
N THR A 12 -29.06 -16.18 0.85
CA THR A 12 -29.48 -16.87 -0.37
C THR A 12 -29.57 -15.78 -1.42
N LEU A 13 -28.57 -15.75 -2.31
CA LEU A 13 -28.49 -14.72 -3.34
C LEU A 13 -29.82 -14.66 -4.13
N PRO A 14 -30.30 -13.46 -4.47
CA PRO A 14 -29.63 -12.17 -4.29
C PRO A 14 -29.87 -11.51 -2.90
N GLY A 15 -30.40 -12.21 -1.91
CA GLY A 15 -30.84 -11.61 -0.64
C GLY A 15 -30.29 -12.25 0.63
N ILE A 16 -30.78 -11.75 1.77
CA ILE A 16 -30.52 -12.25 3.12
C ILE A 16 -31.85 -12.69 3.73
N LYS A 17 -31.92 -13.95 4.20
CA LYS A 17 -33.12 -14.58 4.78
C LYS A 17 -33.26 -14.27 6.26
N THR A 18 -33.36 -13.00 6.60
CA THR A 18 -33.69 -12.52 7.96
C THR A 18 -34.90 -11.60 7.91
N PRO A 19 -35.65 -11.39 9.01
CA PRO A 19 -36.88 -10.59 9.00
C PRO A 19 -36.70 -9.14 8.48
N ASP A 20 -35.51 -8.57 8.64
CA ASP A 20 -35.16 -7.22 8.19
C ASP A 20 -34.15 -7.20 7.02
N ASN A 21 -33.88 -8.36 6.41
CA ASN A 21 -32.91 -8.55 5.31
C ASN A 21 -31.48 -8.10 5.65
N LYS A 22 -31.09 -8.17 6.93
CA LYS A 22 -29.74 -7.86 7.42
C LYS A 22 -29.18 -8.96 8.31
N ILE A 23 -27.86 -9.10 8.30
CA ILE A 23 -27.11 -9.87 9.30
C ILE A 23 -26.65 -8.89 10.37
N HIS A 24 -27.02 -9.16 11.63
CA HIS A 24 -26.59 -8.38 12.78
C HIS A 24 -25.33 -9.00 13.38
N LEU A 25 -24.28 -8.20 13.48
CA LEU A 25 -23.03 -8.53 14.16
C LEU A 25 -23.00 -7.84 15.54
N VAL A 26 -21.88 -7.96 16.25
CA VAL A 26 -21.67 -7.28 17.53
C VAL A 26 -21.66 -5.76 17.36
N ASP A 27 -21.95 -5.05 18.45
CA ASP A 27 -21.87 -3.59 18.56
C ASP A 27 -22.73 -2.80 17.55
N GLY A 28 -23.85 -3.39 17.11
CA GLY A 28 -24.80 -2.75 16.19
C GLY A 28 -24.31 -2.68 14.74
N VAL A 29 -23.20 -3.36 14.41
CA VAL A 29 -22.73 -3.50 13.03
C VAL A 29 -23.68 -4.43 12.27
N THR A 30 -24.09 -4.02 11.07
CA THR A 30 -24.98 -4.83 10.23
C THR A 30 -24.41 -5.02 8.83
N ILE A 31 -24.72 -6.14 8.19
CA ILE A 31 -24.45 -6.41 6.78
C ILE A 31 -25.80 -6.49 6.07
N SER A 32 -26.01 -5.65 5.07
CA SER A 32 -27.19 -5.62 4.22
C SER A 32 -27.01 -6.48 2.96
N ALA A 33 -28.11 -6.74 2.24
CA ALA A 33 -28.04 -7.39 0.93
C ALA A 33 -27.16 -6.61 -0.06
N ASN A 34 -27.21 -5.27 -0.03
CA ASN A 34 -26.36 -4.44 -0.89
C ASN A 34 -24.87 -4.63 -0.60
N ASP A 35 -24.49 -4.79 0.68
CA ASP A 35 -23.10 -5.09 1.04
C ASP A 35 -22.65 -6.45 0.51
N VAL A 36 -23.56 -7.43 0.48
CA VAL A 36 -23.32 -8.76 -0.11
C VAL A 36 -23.14 -8.64 -1.63
N HIS A 37 -23.94 -7.83 -2.32
CA HIS A 37 -23.79 -7.56 -3.77
C HIS A 37 -22.46 -6.91 -4.08
N GLU A 38 -22.11 -5.81 -3.41
CA GLU A 38 -20.85 -5.09 -3.66
C GLU A 38 -19.62 -5.94 -3.36
N ALA A 39 -19.65 -6.72 -2.27
CA ALA A 39 -18.60 -7.69 -2.00
C ALA A 39 -18.58 -8.81 -3.06
N GLY A 40 -19.75 -9.26 -3.51
CA GLY A 40 -19.93 -10.24 -4.58
C GLY A 40 -19.27 -9.81 -5.88
N LYS A 41 -19.53 -8.58 -6.34
CA LYS A 41 -18.87 -7.98 -7.51
C LYS A 41 -17.35 -8.03 -7.41
N ALA A 42 -16.80 -7.64 -6.26
CA ALA A 42 -15.35 -7.69 -6.03
C ALA A 42 -14.79 -9.13 -6.05
N MET A 43 -15.45 -10.07 -5.37
CA MET A 43 -15.04 -11.49 -5.36
C MET A 43 -15.17 -12.12 -6.74
N GLY A 44 -16.23 -11.78 -7.48
CA GLY A 44 -16.45 -12.20 -8.85
C GLY A 44 -15.40 -11.67 -9.82
N ALA A 45 -15.03 -10.39 -9.71
CA ALA A 45 -13.95 -9.82 -10.48
C ALA A 45 -12.61 -10.54 -10.23
N ILE A 46 -12.33 -10.93 -8.98
CA ILE A 46 -11.15 -11.73 -8.64
C ILE A 46 -11.20 -13.11 -9.32
N ARG A 47 -12.35 -13.80 -9.25
CA ARG A 47 -12.54 -15.12 -9.87
C ARG A 47 -12.36 -15.08 -11.38
N ALA A 48 -13.09 -14.18 -12.03
CA ALA A 48 -13.01 -13.94 -13.46
C ALA A 48 -11.58 -13.55 -13.86
N GLY A 49 -10.92 -12.72 -13.06
CA GLY A 49 -9.54 -12.28 -13.29
C GLY A 49 -8.55 -13.42 -13.27
N HIS A 50 -8.47 -14.20 -12.18
CA HIS A 50 -7.48 -15.27 -12.10
C HIS A 50 -7.76 -16.40 -13.11
N ARG A 51 -9.03 -16.69 -13.43
CA ARG A 51 -9.37 -17.64 -14.50
C ARG A 51 -8.97 -17.10 -15.86
N THR A 52 -9.27 -15.84 -16.18
CA THR A 52 -8.83 -15.20 -17.44
C THR A 52 -7.33 -15.33 -17.61
N LEU A 53 -6.53 -15.03 -16.59
CA LEU A 53 -5.07 -15.16 -16.65
C LEU A 53 -4.65 -16.60 -16.99
N MET A 54 -5.23 -17.61 -16.34
CA MET A 54 -4.94 -19.02 -16.66
C MET A 54 -5.27 -19.35 -18.12
N TYR A 55 -6.47 -19.00 -18.58
CA TYR A 55 -6.93 -19.32 -19.94
C TYR A 55 -6.22 -18.52 -21.04
N GLU A 56 -5.71 -17.33 -20.75
CA GLU A 56 -4.87 -16.59 -21.70
C GLU A 56 -3.55 -17.28 -21.99
N VAL A 57 -2.98 -17.98 -21.00
CA VAL A 57 -1.71 -18.71 -21.17
C VAL A 57 -1.90 -20.22 -21.38
N GLY A 58 -3.14 -20.68 -21.62
CA GLY A 58 -3.45 -22.07 -21.90
C GLY A 58 -3.37 -23.01 -20.69
N LEU A 59 -3.41 -22.48 -19.47
CA LEU A 59 -3.47 -23.25 -18.24
C LEU A 59 -4.91 -23.60 -17.88
N SER A 60 -5.08 -24.79 -17.31
CA SER A 60 -6.32 -25.26 -16.71
C SER A 60 -6.39 -24.89 -15.22
N ASP A 61 -7.59 -24.96 -14.63
CA ASP A 61 -7.79 -24.76 -13.19
C ASP A 61 -6.96 -25.75 -12.33
N ALA A 62 -6.49 -26.87 -12.88
CA ALA A 62 -5.69 -27.86 -12.17
C ALA A 62 -4.18 -27.58 -12.21
N ASP A 63 -3.69 -26.67 -13.07
CA ASP A 63 -2.25 -26.42 -13.23
C ASP A 63 -1.68 -25.49 -12.16
N VAL A 64 -2.52 -24.61 -11.59
CA VAL A 64 -2.13 -23.71 -10.50
C VAL A 64 -2.27 -24.43 -9.16
N LYS A 65 -1.14 -24.80 -8.55
CA LYS A 65 -1.12 -25.58 -7.29
C LYS A 65 -0.92 -24.76 -6.02
N THR A 66 -0.33 -23.58 -6.14
CA THR A 66 0.08 -22.78 -4.99
C THR A 66 -0.45 -21.36 -5.11
N MET A 67 -1.09 -20.87 -4.04
CA MET A 67 -1.55 -19.49 -3.95
C MET A 67 -0.75 -18.73 -2.90
N TYR A 68 -0.13 -17.62 -3.32
CA TYR A 68 0.50 -16.66 -2.42
C TYR A 68 -0.44 -15.48 -2.19
N MET A 69 -0.92 -15.31 -0.97
CA MET A 69 -1.85 -14.27 -0.57
C MET A 69 -1.09 -13.14 0.13
N ALA A 70 -1.18 -11.93 -0.41
CA ALA A 70 -0.51 -10.75 0.11
C ALA A 70 -1.48 -9.61 0.44
N GLY A 71 -0.97 -8.57 1.11
CA GLY A 71 -1.73 -7.43 1.60
C GLY A 71 -2.51 -7.73 2.88
N ALA A 72 -3.15 -6.71 3.44
CA ALA A 72 -3.95 -6.86 4.66
C ALA A 72 -5.02 -7.94 4.49
N SER A 73 -5.82 -7.87 3.44
CA SER A 73 -6.86 -8.87 3.14
C SER A 73 -6.28 -10.28 2.97
N GLY A 74 -5.17 -10.43 2.22
CA GLY A 74 -4.53 -11.73 2.01
C GLY A 74 -3.93 -12.34 3.28
N THR A 75 -3.62 -11.52 4.29
CA THR A 75 -3.04 -11.96 5.56
C THR A 75 -4.09 -12.49 6.53
N TYR A 76 -5.27 -11.89 6.57
CA TYR A 76 -6.29 -12.18 7.58
C TYR A 76 -7.47 -13.01 7.06
N VAL A 77 -7.69 -13.03 5.74
CA VAL A 77 -8.77 -13.86 5.17
C VAL A 77 -8.49 -15.34 5.42
N ASP A 78 -9.54 -16.10 5.71
CA ASP A 78 -9.47 -17.56 5.78
C ASP A 78 -9.38 -18.13 4.36
N PRO A 79 -8.33 -18.89 4.00
CA PRO A 79 -8.15 -19.41 2.64
C PRO A 79 -9.28 -20.33 2.18
N ILE A 80 -9.85 -21.14 3.06
CA ILE A 80 -10.92 -22.08 2.71
C ILE A 80 -12.19 -21.29 2.40
N LYS A 81 -12.52 -20.31 3.22
CA LYS A 81 -13.68 -19.41 2.98
C LYS A 81 -13.48 -18.57 1.72
N ALA A 82 -12.27 -18.09 1.49
CA ALA A 82 -11.90 -17.37 0.27
C ALA A 82 -12.11 -18.24 -0.99
N GLN A 83 -11.79 -19.53 -0.91
CA GLN A 83 -11.98 -20.49 -2.00
C GLN A 83 -13.47 -20.68 -2.33
N TYR A 84 -14.32 -20.84 -1.31
CA TYR A 84 -15.78 -20.91 -1.51
C TYR A 84 -16.36 -19.65 -2.14
N CYS A 85 -15.83 -18.49 -1.76
CA CYS A 85 -16.22 -17.19 -2.33
C CYS A 85 -15.61 -16.92 -3.73
N GLY A 86 -14.74 -17.79 -4.25
CA GLY A 86 -14.08 -17.59 -5.55
C GLY A 86 -12.97 -16.54 -5.56
N MET A 87 -12.44 -16.16 -4.39
CA MET A 87 -11.32 -15.22 -4.30
C MET A 87 -9.97 -15.88 -4.63
N ILE A 88 -9.90 -17.21 -4.57
CA ILE A 88 -8.71 -18.00 -4.91
C ILE A 88 -9.13 -19.23 -5.75
N PRO A 89 -8.21 -19.83 -6.52
CA PRO A 89 -8.52 -21.01 -7.33
C PRO A 89 -9.15 -22.16 -6.54
N ARG A 90 -10.11 -22.84 -7.17
CA ARG A 90 -10.88 -23.93 -6.56
C ARG A 90 -10.09 -25.22 -6.35
N VAL A 91 -8.97 -25.38 -7.07
CA VAL A 91 -8.09 -26.54 -6.94
C VAL A 91 -6.71 -26.03 -6.54
N LEU A 92 -6.32 -26.29 -5.30
CA LEU A 92 -5.02 -25.87 -4.76
C LEU A 92 -4.43 -26.98 -3.89
N ASP A 93 -3.12 -27.11 -3.89
CA ASP A 93 -2.37 -27.97 -2.97
C ASP A 93 -1.92 -27.16 -1.74
N GLU A 94 -1.50 -25.90 -1.95
CA GLU A 94 -0.88 -25.08 -0.92
C GLU A 94 -1.31 -23.61 -0.97
N VAL A 95 -1.42 -22.98 0.21
CA VAL A 95 -1.67 -21.55 0.36
C VAL A 95 -0.69 -20.95 1.37
N TYR A 96 -0.08 -19.82 1.00
CA TYR A 96 0.84 -19.06 1.82
C TYR A 96 0.37 -17.62 2.01
N GLN A 97 0.23 -17.17 3.25
CA GLN A 97 -0.13 -15.79 3.56
C GLN A 97 1.14 -15.02 3.96
N LEU A 98 1.50 -14.03 3.14
CA LEU A 98 2.83 -13.42 3.15
C LEU A 98 2.91 -12.04 3.82
N GLY A 99 1.79 -11.39 4.13
CA GLY A 99 1.80 -10.03 4.64
C GLY A 99 1.80 -8.99 3.53
N ASN A 100 2.18 -7.76 3.87
CA ASN A 100 2.34 -6.66 2.93
C ASN A 100 3.69 -6.78 2.20
N THR A 101 3.69 -7.54 1.11
CA THR A 101 4.89 -7.76 0.28
C THR A 101 5.40 -6.48 -0.38
N SER A 102 4.54 -5.48 -0.63
CA SER A 102 4.95 -4.17 -1.13
C SER A 102 5.85 -3.43 -0.12
N LEU A 103 5.44 -3.42 1.15
CA LEU A 103 6.23 -2.82 2.22
C LEU A 103 7.54 -3.59 2.46
N MET A 104 7.49 -4.92 2.45
CA MET A 104 8.68 -5.77 2.59
C MET A 104 9.69 -5.49 1.47
N MET A 105 9.22 -5.41 0.22
CA MET A 105 10.06 -5.07 -0.93
C MET A 105 10.66 -3.67 -0.79
N ALA A 106 9.87 -2.65 -0.41
CA ALA A 106 10.37 -1.29 -0.23
C ALA A 106 11.50 -1.22 0.81
N HIS A 107 11.36 -1.98 1.90
CA HIS A 107 12.40 -2.12 2.91
C HIS A 107 13.66 -2.83 2.36
N ASP A 108 13.49 -3.91 1.60
CA ASP A 108 14.62 -4.66 1.03
C ASP A 108 15.39 -3.85 -0.03
N LEU A 109 14.67 -3.03 -0.80
CA LEU A 109 15.24 -2.07 -1.75
C LEU A 109 16.13 -1.04 -1.07
N LEU A 110 15.74 -0.54 0.12
CA LEU A 110 16.52 0.43 0.87
C LEU A 110 17.79 -0.15 1.49
N LYS A 111 17.85 -1.46 1.70
CA LYS A 111 18.98 -2.14 2.37
C LYS A 111 20.08 -2.60 1.42
N SER A 112 19.83 -2.63 0.12
CA SER A 112 20.72 -3.28 -0.84
C SER A 112 20.90 -2.43 -2.10
N ASP A 113 22.13 -1.98 -2.32
CA ASP A 113 22.51 -1.09 -3.42
C ASP A 113 22.23 -1.67 -4.83
N GLY A 114 22.00 -2.98 -4.96
CA GLY A 114 21.66 -3.64 -6.24
C GLY A 114 20.24 -4.21 -6.33
N ALA A 115 19.43 -4.10 -5.26
CA ALA A 115 18.07 -4.65 -5.27
C ALA A 115 17.14 -3.86 -6.21
N LEU A 116 17.38 -2.56 -6.39
CA LEU A 116 16.58 -1.73 -7.28
C LEU A 116 16.72 -2.15 -8.74
N ASP A 117 17.96 -2.38 -9.20
CA ASP A 117 18.23 -2.84 -10.57
C ASP A 117 17.59 -4.21 -10.82
N MET A 118 17.73 -5.14 -9.87
CA MET A 118 17.08 -6.46 -9.94
C MET A 118 15.55 -6.35 -10.05
N MET A 119 14.91 -5.50 -9.23
CA MET A 119 13.45 -5.32 -9.28
C MET A 119 13.01 -4.61 -10.56
N GLN A 120 13.85 -3.73 -11.12
CA GLN A 120 13.60 -3.12 -12.41
C GLN A 120 13.62 -4.17 -13.54
N ASP A 121 14.54 -5.13 -13.50
CA ASP A 121 14.56 -6.24 -14.46
C ASP A 121 13.30 -7.12 -14.36
N VAL A 122 12.85 -7.43 -13.14
CA VAL A 122 11.59 -8.15 -12.92
C VAL A 122 10.41 -7.37 -13.49
N ALA A 123 10.31 -6.06 -13.19
CA ALA A 123 9.25 -5.21 -13.71
C ALA A 123 9.24 -5.16 -15.25
N ASN A 124 10.42 -5.04 -15.86
CA ASN A 124 10.58 -5.05 -17.31
C ASN A 124 10.09 -6.39 -17.92
N SER A 125 10.41 -7.52 -17.29
CA SER A 125 9.97 -8.84 -17.76
C SER A 125 8.45 -9.06 -17.72
N ILE A 126 7.76 -8.46 -16.73
CA ILE A 126 6.31 -8.59 -16.55
C ILE A 126 5.55 -7.64 -17.48
N SER A 127 6.04 -6.40 -17.64
CA SER A 127 5.34 -5.37 -18.42
C SER A 127 5.06 -5.76 -19.87
N ALA A 128 5.95 -6.55 -20.48
CA ALA A 128 5.78 -7.08 -21.84
C ALA A 128 4.61 -8.08 -21.98
N ASN A 129 4.17 -8.71 -20.89
CA ASN A 129 3.16 -9.77 -20.87
C ASN A 129 1.89 -9.36 -20.09
N HIS A 130 1.67 -8.07 -19.89
CA HIS A 130 0.54 -7.57 -19.11
C HIS A 130 -0.80 -7.81 -19.83
N ILE A 131 -1.74 -8.47 -19.14
CA ILE A 131 -3.10 -8.72 -19.65
C ILE A 131 -4.04 -7.66 -19.11
N MET A 132 -4.54 -6.78 -19.99
CA MET A 132 -5.51 -5.74 -19.65
C MET A 132 -6.95 -6.29 -19.63
N PHE A 133 -7.53 -6.46 -18.44
CA PHE A 133 -8.91 -6.96 -18.31
C PHE A 133 -9.97 -6.06 -18.96
N ALA A 134 -9.80 -4.74 -18.94
CA ALA A 134 -10.78 -3.79 -19.47
C ALA A 134 -11.10 -3.95 -20.98
N GLY A 135 -10.22 -4.63 -21.73
CA GLY A 135 -10.43 -4.95 -23.15
C GLY A 135 -10.32 -6.44 -23.46
N ASN A 136 -10.39 -7.30 -22.44
CA ASN A 136 -10.26 -8.75 -22.62
C ASN A 136 -11.64 -9.39 -22.65
N GLN A 137 -12.01 -9.96 -23.81
CA GLN A 137 -13.31 -10.60 -24.01
C GLN A 137 -13.55 -11.76 -23.04
N LYS A 138 -12.52 -12.58 -22.74
CA LYS A 138 -12.68 -13.70 -21.81
C LYS A 138 -12.99 -13.22 -20.39
N PHE A 139 -12.37 -12.12 -19.97
CA PHE A 139 -12.69 -11.48 -18.69
C PHE A 139 -14.12 -10.97 -18.67
N GLU A 140 -14.55 -10.25 -19.70
CA GLU A 140 -15.91 -9.73 -19.81
C GLU A 140 -16.94 -10.87 -19.75
N ASP A 141 -16.75 -11.92 -20.55
CA ASP A 141 -17.64 -13.09 -20.61
C ASP A 141 -17.75 -13.77 -19.24
N MET A 142 -16.62 -13.99 -18.54
CA MET A 142 -16.63 -14.59 -17.20
C MET A 142 -17.22 -13.65 -16.15
N TYR A 143 -16.93 -12.35 -16.21
CA TYR A 143 -17.37 -11.40 -15.20
C TYR A 143 -18.88 -11.14 -15.27
N VAL A 144 -19.47 -11.15 -16.47
CA VAL A 144 -20.94 -11.08 -16.62
C VAL A 144 -21.62 -12.26 -15.91
N LEU A 145 -21.04 -13.46 -15.98
CA LEU A 145 -21.56 -14.63 -15.27
C LEU A 145 -21.39 -14.51 -13.76
N GLU A 146 -20.30 -13.91 -13.28
CA GLU A 146 -20.12 -13.59 -11.86
C GLU A 146 -21.15 -12.57 -11.38
N LEU A 147 -21.45 -11.54 -12.15
CA LEU A 147 -22.51 -10.58 -11.82
C LEU A 147 -23.87 -11.28 -11.74
N ALA A 148 -24.20 -12.14 -12.71
CA ALA A 148 -25.45 -12.89 -12.67
C ALA A 148 -25.53 -13.84 -11.45
N TYR A 149 -24.41 -14.43 -11.05
CA TYR A 149 -24.33 -15.23 -9.82
C TYR A 149 -24.54 -14.38 -8.57
N TRP A 150 -23.77 -13.29 -8.41
CA TRP A 150 -23.73 -12.49 -7.19
C TRP A 150 -24.92 -11.54 -7.02
N ASP A 151 -25.31 -10.83 -8.08
CA ASP A 151 -26.35 -9.79 -8.03
C ASP A 151 -27.75 -10.37 -8.28
N GLU A 152 -27.88 -11.38 -9.14
CA GLU A 152 -29.19 -11.95 -9.53
C GLU A 152 -29.46 -13.32 -8.87
N GLY A 153 -28.46 -13.92 -8.21
CA GLY A 153 -28.61 -15.22 -7.56
C GLY A 153 -28.72 -16.39 -8.53
N MET A 154 -28.10 -16.30 -9.71
CA MET A 154 -28.01 -17.41 -10.66
C MET A 154 -27.47 -18.67 -9.98
N PRO A 155 -28.15 -19.83 -10.08
CA PRO A 155 -27.63 -21.06 -9.51
C PRO A 155 -26.43 -21.61 -10.31
N TYR A 156 -25.58 -22.39 -9.64
CA TYR A 156 -24.29 -22.84 -10.18
C TYR A 156 -24.40 -23.78 -11.40
N ASP A 157 -25.50 -24.52 -11.52
CA ASP A 157 -25.82 -25.36 -12.68
C ASP A 157 -25.94 -24.50 -13.94
N MET A 158 -26.78 -23.46 -13.89
CA MET A 158 -26.94 -22.48 -14.96
C MET A 158 -25.64 -21.72 -15.25
N TYR A 159 -24.92 -21.29 -14.21
CA TYR A 159 -23.62 -20.64 -14.37
C TYR A 159 -22.66 -21.54 -15.18
N ASN A 160 -22.56 -22.82 -14.83
CA ASN A 160 -21.66 -23.75 -15.51
C ASN A 160 -22.10 -24.08 -16.94
N GLU A 161 -23.40 -24.19 -17.21
CA GLU A 161 -23.93 -24.32 -18.58
C GLU A 161 -23.54 -23.12 -19.45
N LEU A 162 -23.67 -21.90 -18.92
CA LEU A 162 -23.28 -20.68 -19.63
C LEU A 162 -21.77 -20.54 -19.80
N MET A 163 -20.95 -20.95 -18.81
CA MET A 163 -19.49 -21.02 -18.99
C MET A 163 -19.13 -21.90 -20.20
N VAL A 164 -19.74 -23.08 -20.32
CA VAL A 164 -19.52 -24.01 -21.43
C VAL A 164 -20.00 -23.42 -22.76
N ALA A 165 -21.16 -22.77 -22.77
CA ALA A 165 -21.68 -22.09 -23.96
C ALA A 165 -20.74 -20.96 -24.44
N SER A 166 -20.07 -20.27 -23.51
CA SER A 166 -19.05 -19.25 -23.79
C SER A 166 -17.67 -19.82 -24.10
N GLY A 167 -17.53 -21.15 -24.21
CA GLY A 167 -16.27 -21.81 -24.61
C GLY A 167 -15.28 -22.06 -23.48
N PHE A 168 -15.71 -21.99 -22.22
CA PHE A 168 -14.88 -22.26 -21.03
C PHE A 168 -15.35 -23.52 -20.30
N PRO A 169 -14.45 -24.26 -19.63
CA PRO A 169 -14.88 -25.38 -18.81
C PRO A 169 -15.67 -24.89 -17.58
N PRO A 170 -16.57 -25.75 -17.06
CA PRO A 170 -17.30 -25.45 -15.83
C PRO A 170 -16.33 -25.24 -14.67
N LEU A 171 -16.80 -24.61 -13.59
CA LEU A 171 -16.02 -24.51 -12.36
C LEU A 171 -15.76 -25.93 -11.83
N PRO A 172 -14.49 -26.28 -11.53
CA PRO A 172 -14.20 -27.58 -10.95
C PRO A 172 -14.76 -27.65 -9.52
N GLU A 173 -14.93 -28.89 -9.06
CA GLU A 173 -15.16 -29.16 -7.63
C GLU A 173 -14.04 -28.57 -6.78
N ILE A 174 -14.39 -28.14 -5.58
CA ILE A 174 -13.43 -27.53 -4.67
C ILE A 174 -12.52 -28.62 -4.10
N VAL A 175 -11.21 -28.46 -4.32
CA VAL A 175 -10.16 -29.24 -3.68
C VAL A 175 -9.41 -28.31 -2.74
N HIS A 176 -9.59 -28.53 -1.44
CA HIS A 176 -8.96 -27.70 -0.41
C HIS A 176 -7.45 -27.93 -0.35
N PRO A 177 -6.67 -26.85 -0.15
CA PRO A 177 -5.23 -26.97 0.08
C PRO A 177 -4.95 -27.81 1.32
N LYS A 178 -3.96 -28.71 1.21
CA LYS A 178 -3.47 -29.51 2.34
C LYS A 178 -2.59 -28.70 3.27
N ILE A 179 -2.00 -27.62 2.76
CA ILE A 179 -1.11 -26.74 3.49
C ILE A 179 -1.65 -25.32 3.42
N CYS A 180 -2.00 -24.77 4.57
CA CYS A 180 -2.30 -23.34 4.74
C CYS A 180 -1.31 -22.78 5.76
N LYS A 181 -0.35 -21.99 5.30
CA LYS A 181 0.70 -21.43 6.16
C LYS A 181 0.64 -19.91 6.15
N ARG A 182 0.39 -19.34 7.33
CA ARG A 182 0.61 -17.91 7.56
C ARG A 182 2.08 -17.70 7.95
N ILE A 183 2.83 -17.06 7.06
CA ILE A 183 4.27 -16.83 7.26
C ILE A 183 4.54 -15.69 8.24
N VAL A 184 3.63 -14.71 8.28
CA VAL A 184 3.77 -13.50 9.11
C VAL A 184 2.68 -13.41 10.18
N LYS A 185 2.98 -12.80 11.33
CA LYS A 185 1.98 -12.63 12.39
C LYS A 185 0.89 -11.61 12.03
N SER A 186 1.27 -10.56 11.32
CA SER A 186 0.46 -9.44 10.85
C SER A 186 0.90 -9.05 9.45
N ASP A 187 0.09 -8.23 8.77
CA ASP A 187 0.41 -7.70 7.45
C ASP A 187 1.65 -6.77 7.47
N ILE A 188 1.90 -6.13 8.60
CA ILE A 188 3.14 -5.40 8.89
C ILE A 188 3.81 -6.05 10.13
N PRO A 189 4.77 -6.97 9.95
CA PRO A 189 5.38 -7.70 11.07
C PRO A 189 6.27 -6.82 11.93
N GLU A 190 6.96 -5.86 11.32
CA GLU A 190 7.86 -4.92 11.97
C GLU A 190 7.28 -3.51 11.86
N VAL A 191 6.69 -3.02 12.94
CA VAL A 191 5.99 -1.72 12.97
C VAL A 191 6.97 -0.54 13.21
N GLY A 192 8.21 -0.85 13.60
CA GLY A 192 9.23 0.15 13.95
C GLY A 192 8.93 0.91 15.25
N ALA A 193 9.78 1.89 15.57
CA ALA A 193 9.66 2.72 16.78
C ALA A 193 8.76 3.96 16.61
N GLY A 194 8.08 4.08 15.46
CA GLY A 194 7.33 5.27 15.07
C GLY A 194 8.17 6.26 14.25
N ILE A 195 7.55 7.38 13.87
CA ILE A 195 8.19 8.43 13.05
C ILE A 195 8.89 9.42 13.97
N HIS A 196 10.20 9.60 13.76
CA HIS A 196 10.93 10.74 14.30
C HIS A 196 11.17 11.73 13.17
N THR A 197 10.68 12.96 13.31
CA THR A 197 11.06 14.04 12.42
C THR A 197 12.51 14.39 12.69
N LEU A 198 13.38 14.19 11.69
CA LEU A 198 14.73 14.73 11.71
C LEU A 198 14.61 16.25 11.61
N ASP A 199 14.64 16.94 12.75
CA ASP A 199 14.78 18.39 12.83
C ASP A 199 16.06 18.68 13.64
N PRO A 200 17.08 19.34 13.06
CA PRO A 200 17.16 19.93 11.72
C PRO A 200 17.63 18.97 10.62
N VAL A 201 17.07 19.09 9.41
CA VAL A 201 17.49 18.35 8.19
C VAL A 201 18.73 19.01 7.55
N GLY A 202 18.88 20.32 7.72
CA GLY A 202 19.98 21.10 7.16
C GLY A 202 21.24 21.11 8.02
N MET A 203 22.31 21.68 7.46
CA MET A 203 23.53 21.97 8.19
C MET A 203 23.38 23.27 8.98
N ILE A 204 24.10 23.38 10.09
CA ILE A 204 24.23 24.65 10.80
C ILE A 204 25.53 25.30 10.32
N MET A 205 25.42 26.50 9.76
CA MET A 205 26.56 27.31 9.41
C MET A 205 26.85 28.27 10.56
N THR A 206 28.10 28.35 11.01
CA THR A 206 28.51 29.16 12.16
C THR A 206 29.59 30.17 11.80
N GLY A 207 29.59 31.30 12.48
CA GLY A 207 30.62 32.32 12.31
C GLY A 207 30.68 33.30 13.48
N ILE A 208 31.87 33.80 13.76
CA ILE A 208 32.13 34.89 14.69
C ILE A 208 32.74 36.03 13.87
N PHE A 209 32.26 37.25 14.09
CA PHE A 209 32.67 38.43 13.33
C PHE A 209 33.24 39.47 14.28
N ASP A 210 34.46 39.92 14.02
CA ASP A 210 35.11 40.97 14.79
C ASP A 210 34.31 42.28 14.68
N GLY A 211 34.05 42.92 15.84
CA GLY A 211 33.21 44.12 15.90
C GLY A 211 31.70 43.84 15.96
N CYS A 212 31.27 42.57 16.05
CA CYS A 212 29.88 42.25 16.35
C CYS A 212 29.51 42.72 17.76
N THR A 213 28.44 43.50 17.89
CA THR A 213 27.96 44.05 19.18
C THR A 213 26.87 43.19 19.84
N GLY A 214 26.49 42.07 19.23
CA GLY A 214 25.42 41.21 19.75
C GLY A 214 24.02 41.84 19.71
N CYS A 215 23.81 42.93 18.94
CA CYS A 215 22.53 43.66 18.92
C CYS A 215 21.31 42.87 18.39
N ARG A 216 21.55 41.69 17.80
CA ARG A 216 20.58 40.73 17.23
C ARG A 216 19.64 41.29 16.15
N LYS A 217 20.00 42.42 15.52
CA LYS A 217 19.20 43.00 14.41
C LYS A 217 19.17 42.09 13.17
N CYS A 218 20.28 41.42 12.85
CA CYS A 218 20.34 40.42 11.78
C CYS A 218 19.42 39.22 12.04
N GLN A 219 19.26 38.81 13.31
CA GLN A 219 18.32 37.75 13.72
C GLN A 219 16.87 38.21 13.62
N ARG A 220 16.54 39.38 14.18
CA ARG A 220 15.16 39.92 14.14
C ARG A 220 14.71 40.27 12.72
N GLY A 221 15.64 40.66 11.86
CA GLY A 221 15.37 41.01 10.46
C GLY A 221 15.49 39.85 9.47
N CYS A 222 15.68 38.61 9.94
CA CYS A 222 15.69 37.44 9.07
C CYS A 222 14.25 37.01 8.73
N PRO A 223 13.82 37.04 7.45
CA PRO A 223 12.45 36.71 7.07
C PRO A 223 12.09 35.25 7.41
N GLU A 224 13.02 34.32 7.20
CA GLU A 224 12.83 32.89 7.45
C GLU A 224 13.15 32.46 8.88
N LYS A 225 13.53 33.40 9.76
CA LYS A 225 13.98 33.12 11.14
C LYS A 225 15.10 32.06 11.22
N ALA A 226 15.91 31.97 10.16
CA ALA A 226 16.96 30.97 10.01
C ALA A 226 18.23 31.25 10.85
N LEU A 227 18.36 32.45 11.42
CA LEU A 227 19.58 32.93 12.08
C LEU A 227 19.35 33.12 13.58
N THR A 228 20.29 32.65 14.40
CA THR A 228 20.34 32.90 15.85
C THR A 228 21.70 33.45 16.26
N VAL A 229 21.71 34.34 17.25
CA VAL A 229 22.92 34.91 17.87
C VAL A 229 23.04 34.33 19.28
N ALA A 230 24.14 33.63 19.55
CA ALA A 230 24.48 33.06 20.85
C ALA A 230 25.72 33.76 21.42
N ASP A 231 25.69 34.06 22.71
CA ASP A 231 26.82 34.67 23.41
C ASP A 231 27.81 33.57 23.81
N THR A 232 29.10 33.79 23.55
CA THR A 232 30.18 32.84 23.89
C THR A 232 30.83 33.23 25.22
N PRO A 233 31.44 32.26 25.95
CA PRO A 233 32.13 32.55 27.22
C PRO A 233 33.25 33.60 27.10
N ASP A 234 33.86 33.73 25.93
CA ASP A 234 34.96 34.66 25.65
C ASP A 234 34.47 36.10 25.33
N GLY A 235 33.16 36.36 25.48
CA GLY A 235 32.56 37.67 25.23
C GLY A 235 32.27 37.96 23.75
N ALA A 236 32.60 37.05 22.83
CA ALA A 236 32.24 37.14 21.42
C ALA A 236 30.81 36.62 21.16
N HIS A 237 30.24 36.97 20.00
CA HIS A 237 28.90 36.54 19.60
C HIS A 237 28.96 35.58 18.41
N MET A 238 28.53 34.34 18.63
CA MET A 238 28.46 33.31 17.61
C MET A 238 27.13 33.40 16.87
N ILE A 239 27.20 33.47 15.54
CA ILE A 239 26.04 33.42 14.67
C ILE A 239 25.85 31.99 14.19
N ASN A 240 24.65 31.44 14.38
CA ASN A 240 24.26 30.13 13.84
C ASN A 240 23.15 30.32 12.80
N VAL A 241 23.34 29.78 11.61
CA VAL A 241 22.38 29.85 10.52
C VAL A 241 21.97 28.44 10.10
N ARG A 242 20.66 28.17 10.17
CA ARG A 242 20.04 26.94 9.68
C ARG A 242 19.95 26.95 8.16
N SER A 243 20.72 26.10 7.49
CA SER A 243 20.79 26.08 6.02
C SER A 243 19.48 25.62 5.38
N ASP A 244 18.67 24.84 6.10
CA ASP A 244 17.35 24.36 5.66
C ASP A 244 16.28 25.45 5.66
N LEU A 245 16.47 26.53 6.42
CA LEU A 245 15.57 27.69 6.44
C LEU A 245 16.14 28.90 5.69
N CYS A 246 17.46 28.98 5.51
CA CYS A 246 18.08 30.16 4.94
C CYS A 246 17.94 30.23 3.40
N LEU A 247 17.44 31.36 2.88
CA LEU A 247 17.39 31.66 1.43
C LEU A 247 18.76 31.97 0.81
N GLY A 248 19.84 31.81 1.56
CA GLY A 248 21.22 31.99 1.11
C GLY A 248 21.56 33.41 0.65
N THR A 249 22.52 33.49 -0.28
CA THR A 249 23.11 34.72 -0.81
C THR A 249 22.17 35.57 -1.65
N ALA A 250 20.96 35.09 -1.96
CA ALA A 250 19.93 35.86 -2.66
C ALA A 250 19.20 36.83 -1.73
N CYS A 251 18.99 36.45 -0.46
CA CYS A 251 18.22 37.27 0.48
C CYS A 251 19.07 38.38 1.12
N LYS A 252 20.26 38.04 1.63
CA LYS A 252 21.22 38.96 2.29
C LYS A 252 20.66 39.87 3.40
N ALA A 253 19.44 39.63 3.88
CA ALA A 253 18.81 40.47 4.91
C ALA A 253 19.67 40.56 6.19
N CYS A 254 20.39 39.50 6.54
CA CYS A 254 21.34 39.49 7.65
C CYS A 254 22.50 40.49 7.49
N GLU A 255 23.08 40.62 6.30
CA GLU A 255 24.13 41.61 5.98
C GLU A 255 23.57 43.04 5.97
N PHE A 256 22.39 43.23 5.36
CA PHE A 256 21.75 44.54 5.31
C PHE A 256 21.36 45.05 6.71
N ASN A 257 20.81 44.18 7.56
CA ASN A 257 20.34 44.53 8.89
C ASN A 257 21.46 44.64 9.94
N CYS A 258 22.71 44.30 9.60
CA CYS A 258 23.86 44.54 10.45
C CYS A 258 24.22 46.04 10.45
N PRO A 259 24.14 46.76 11.60
CA PRO A 259 24.48 48.18 11.67
C PRO A 259 25.97 48.43 11.47
N GLU A 260 26.80 47.58 12.07
CA GLU A 260 28.27 47.69 12.04
C GLU A 260 28.87 47.19 10.72
N LYS A 261 28.05 46.58 9.85
CA LYS A 261 28.48 46.01 8.56
C LYS A 261 29.60 44.96 8.65
N VAL A 262 29.72 44.31 9.80
CA VAL A 262 30.72 43.25 10.07
C VAL A 262 30.26 41.84 9.68
N TYR A 263 28.95 41.64 9.48
CA TYR A 263 28.41 40.32 9.13
C TYR A 263 28.58 40.04 7.64
N SER A 264 29.11 38.85 7.31
CA SER A 264 29.29 38.35 5.94
C SER A 264 28.81 36.91 5.85
N PHE A 265 27.81 36.64 4.99
CA PHE A 265 27.23 35.30 4.87
C PHE A 265 28.22 34.30 4.29
N THR A 266 29.11 34.73 3.38
CA THR A 266 30.09 33.86 2.72
C THR A 266 31.18 33.35 3.65
N ASP A 267 31.37 34.01 4.80
CA ASP A 267 32.43 33.68 5.76
C ASP A 267 31.95 32.69 6.84
N LEU A 268 30.66 32.31 6.79
CA LEU A 268 30.13 31.26 7.65
C LEU A 268 30.74 29.90 7.28
N LYS A 269 31.10 29.14 8.31
CA LYS A 269 31.65 27.79 8.17
C LYS A 269 30.57 26.76 8.43
N VAL A 270 30.53 25.72 7.63
CA VAL A 270 29.63 24.58 7.84
C VAL A 270 30.10 23.81 9.08
N GLN A 271 29.23 23.68 10.07
CA GLN A 271 29.43 22.77 11.18
C GLN A 271 28.78 21.43 10.84
N TYR A 272 29.61 20.41 10.61
CA TYR A 272 29.14 19.05 10.48
C TYR A 272 28.67 18.55 11.85
N LYS A 273 27.38 18.22 11.97
CA LYS A 273 26.94 17.29 13.01
C LYS A 273 27.22 15.88 12.47
N LEU A 274 28.08 15.14 13.17
CA LEU A 274 28.08 13.67 13.12
C LEU A 274 26.82 13.16 13.82
#